data_AF-A0A6B8TPN4-F1
#
_entry.id   AF-A0A6B8TPN4-F1
#
_cell.length_a   1.000
_cell.length_b   1.000
_cell.length_c   1.000
_cell.angle_alpha   90.00
_cell.angle_beta   90.00
_cell.angle_gamma   90.00
#
_symmetry.space_group_name_H-M   'P 1'
#
loop_
_entity.id
_entity.type
_entity.pdbx_description
1 polymer ?
#
loop_
_entity_poly.entity_id
_entity_poly.type
_entity_poly.pdbx_seq_one_letter_code
_entity_poly.pdbx_strand_id
1 'polypeptide(L)'
;MATKNTLEPDDLRIGWYYHDRSEDGSTPAATLLRNAGDMISLSIPIAEEDAWGPVSRWFDGTGVRYGDDPDRTKYTYDPPQELLFTDPRGPIGLFRCRNLGKRSVMGGTAEGRIRVGFAVLGAPSLEHRQPHRLRTYIPGMAKWIGLTSLQVKPEQDESGISTGLSLKTASLKPLELEPGLFLDTAWHSNYDRSDNLFEISDPPFIESVIEGGADFYDHLKKHQLFRDLVDLAYWQPTGYYRIQSSRDEDIEPKSRKWREVKTYLVRPQEDGHSATALFHFRQIGAEGFQKWSEMRHKYDRAIGPLMSLLGMKGSAVETQLIQSCVGLEGLGVQLARDSGVKKREILQKRLERVVDDLGFSFSEDWAKRTADRYNDIKHYDRDAVVDPLDVYYNLLENELVFRSWVALRLGLSPEYVLTHISTTPAGQSLIGQPGISFPEPAGEADDSVGS
;
A
#
# COMPACT_ATOMS: atom_id res chain seq x y z
N MET A 1 20.06 16.83 -24.92
CA MET A 1 19.48 16.52 -23.60
C MET A 1 19.34 15.01 -23.51
N ALA A 2 19.91 14.37 -22.49
CA ALA A 2 19.69 12.93 -22.28
C ALA A 2 18.22 12.70 -21.91
N THR A 3 17.53 11.82 -22.62
CA THR A 3 16.16 11.43 -22.28
C THR A 3 16.18 10.78 -20.89
N LYS A 4 15.31 11.24 -19.98
CA LYS A 4 15.23 10.67 -18.62
C LYS A 4 14.85 9.18 -18.70
N ASN A 5 15.45 8.36 -17.83
CA ASN A 5 15.11 6.94 -17.70
C ASN A 5 13.82 6.80 -16.87
N THR A 6 12.67 6.87 -17.53
CA THR A 6 11.32 6.76 -16.91
C THR A 6 10.55 5.58 -17.52
N LEU A 7 9.48 5.17 -16.84
CA LEU A 7 8.53 4.15 -17.29
C LEU A 7 7.15 4.43 -16.66
N GLU A 8 6.49 5.47 -17.16
CA GLU A 8 5.18 5.90 -16.67
C GLU A 8 4.03 5.06 -17.26
N PRO A 9 2.80 5.13 -16.72
CA PRO A 9 1.64 4.50 -17.35
C PRO A 9 1.51 4.92 -18.81
N ASP A 10 1.17 3.95 -19.66
CA ASP A 10 1.11 4.03 -21.12
C ASP A 10 2.46 4.21 -21.85
N ASP A 11 3.59 4.24 -21.13
CA ASP A 11 4.91 4.23 -21.76
C ASP A 11 5.18 2.89 -22.49
N LEU A 12 5.85 3.04 -23.63
CA LEU A 12 6.34 1.96 -24.48
C LEU A 12 7.80 2.22 -24.84
N ARG A 13 8.64 1.21 -24.62
CA ARG A 13 10.09 1.28 -24.85
C ARG A 13 10.54 0.10 -25.69
N ILE A 14 11.32 0.36 -26.73
CA ILE A 14 11.91 -0.65 -27.60
C ILE A 14 13.38 -0.77 -27.24
N GLY A 15 13.85 -1.98 -26.97
CA GLY A 15 15.22 -2.21 -26.54
C GLY A 15 15.60 -3.69 -26.61
N TRP A 16 16.63 -4.06 -25.87
CA TRP A 16 17.18 -5.42 -25.85
C TRP A 16 17.11 -5.98 -24.44
N TYR A 17 16.79 -7.27 -24.31
CA TYR A 17 16.88 -7.94 -23.02
C TYR A 17 18.10 -8.85 -22.93
N TYR A 18 18.55 -9.08 -21.70
CA TYR A 18 19.65 -9.95 -21.33
C TYR A 18 19.24 -10.77 -20.10
N HIS A 19 19.57 -12.05 -20.07
CA HIS A 19 19.52 -12.88 -18.86
C HIS A 19 20.91 -13.42 -18.55
N ASP A 20 21.07 -14.01 -17.36
CA ASP A 20 22.37 -14.46 -16.86
C ASP A 20 23.13 -15.33 -17.87
N ARG A 21 24.46 -15.16 -17.86
CA ARG A 21 25.46 -15.55 -18.88
C ARG A 21 24.96 -16.62 -19.86
N SER A 22 24.74 -16.22 -21.10
CA SER A 22 24.53 -17.12 -22.22
C SER A 22 25.73 -18.07 -22.38
N GLU A 23 25.70 -19.21 -21.69
CA GLU A 23 26.44 -20.41 -22.12
C GLU A 23 25.90 -20.90 -23.48
N ASP A 24 24.68 -20.47 -23.85
CA ASP A 24 23.99 -20.80 -25.08
C ASP A 24 24.28 -19.86 -26.27
N GLY A 25 25.11 -18.83 -26.09
CA GLY A 25 25.48 -17.89 -27.17
C GLY A 25 24.29 -17.13 -27.75
N SER A 26 23.16 -17.04 -27.04
CA SER A 26 21.95 -16.36 -27.53
C SER A 26 22.20 -14.84 -27.67
N THR A 27 21.98 -14.33 -28.88
CA THR A 27 22.00 -12.88 -29.16
C THR A 27 20.81 -12.23 -28.48
N PRO A 28 20.97 -11.11 -27.75
CA PRO A 28 19.84 -10.41 -27.16
C PRO A 28 18.82 -10.00 -28.24
N ALA A 29 17.55 -10.40 -28.09
CA ALA A 29 16.52 -10.07 -29.06
C ALA A 29 15.89 -8.70 -28.77
N ALA A 30 15.48 -8.02 -29.85
CA ALA A 30 14.73 -6.78 -29.75
C ALA A 30 13.39 -7.05 -29.07
N THR A 31 13.00 -6.22 -28.12
CA THR A 31 11.82 -6.41 -27.28
C THR A 31 11.09 -5.11 -27.02
N LEU A 32 9.83 -5.25 -26.66
CA LEU A 32 8.94 -4.16 -26.31
C LEU A 32 8.63 -4.23 -24.81
N LEU A 33 9.10 -3.26 -24.04
CA LEU A 33 8.69 -3.06 -22.65
C LEU A 33 7.52 -2.06 -22.61
N ARG A 34 6.44 -2.44 -21.94
CA ARG A 34 5.24 -1.61 -21.79
C ARG A 34 4.80 -1.55 -20.34
N ASN A 35 4.41 -0.35 -19.89
CA ASN A 35 3.67 -0.16 -18.64
C ASN A 35 2.24 0.24 -18.98
N ALA A 36 1.25 -0.61 -18.69
CA ALA A 36 -0.17 -0.35 -18.91
C ALA A 36 -0.89 0.22 -17.68
N GLY A 37 -0.15 0.55 -16.62
CA GLY A 37 -0.69 0.97 -15.32
C GLY A 37 -1.05 -0.21 -14.42
N ASP A 38 -1.92 -1.11 -14.89
CA ASP A 38 -2.33 -2.32 -14.15
C ASP A 38 -1.37 -3.51 -14.33
N MET A 39 -0.44 -3.41 -15.30
CA MET A 39 0.54 -4.44 -15.60
C MET A 39 1.77 -3.83 -16.28
N ILE A 40 2.95 -4.34 -15.92
CA ILE A 40 4.18 -4.13 -16.68
C ILE A 40 4.46 -5.43 -17.45
N SER A 41 4.72 -5.31 -18.75
CA SER A 41 4.95 -6.46 -19.62
C SER A 41 6.11 -6.26 -20.58
N LEU A 42 6.85 -7.33 -20.82
CA LEU A 42 7.85 -7.43 -21.88
C LEU A 42 7.30 -8.35 -22.98
N SER A 43 7.26 -7.86 -24.22
CA SER A 43 6.92 -8.66 -25.40
C SER A 43 8.17 -8.96 -26.21
N ILE A 44 8.32 -10.24 -26.56
CA ILE A 44 9.44 -10.78 -27.33
C ILE A 44 8.91 -11.28 -28.68
N PRO A 45 9.27 -10.63 -29.80
CA PRO A 45 8.96 -11.16 -31.12
C PRO A 45 9.77 -12.44 -31.36
N ILE A 46 9.10 -13.45 -31.92
CA ILE A 46 9.65 -14.75 -32.28
C ILE A 46 9.47 -14.89 -33.79
N ALA A 47 10.59 -14.96 -34.51
CA ALA A 47 10.59 -15.18 -35.95
C ALA A 47 10.04 -16.57 -36.30
N GLU A 48 9.60 -16.76 -37.54
CA GLU A 48 9.05 -18.04 -37.99
C GLU A 48 10.10 -19.15 -37.90
N GLU A 49 11.34 -18.86 -38.26
CA GLU A 49 12.48 -19.77 -38.12
C GLU A 49 12.75 -20.20 -36.66
N ASP A 50 12.39 -19.35 -35.70
CA ASP A 50 12.60 -19.57 -34.27
C ASP A 50 11.36 -20.09 -33.54
N ALA A 51 10.30 -20.44 -34.27
CA ALA A 51 9.02 -20.88 -33.69
C ALA A 51 9.13 -22.11 -32.77
N TRP A 52 10.22 -22.88 -32.89
CA TRP A 52 10.56 -24.05 -32.05
C TRP A 52 11.88 -23.88 -31.27
N GLY A 53 12.49 -22.70 -31.37
CA GLY A 53 13.75 -22.37 -30.73
C GLY A 53 13.63 -22.17 -29.22
N PRO A 54 14.76 -22.07 -28.48
CA PRO A 54 14.78 -22.05 -27.02
C PRO A 54 13.88 -20.99 -26.39
N VAL A 55 13.91 -19.76 -26.91
CA VAL A 55 13.10 -18.63 -26.41
C VAL A 55 11.61 -18.87 -26.61
N SER A 56 11.19 -19.49 -27.72
CA SER A 56 9.78 -19.81 -27.94
C SER A 56 9.24 -20.77 -26.88
N ARG A 57 10.06 -21.72 -26.43
CA ARG A 57 9.65 -22.76 -25.47
C ARG A 57 9.27 -22.20 -24.11
N TRP A 58 9.75 -21.01 -23.75
CA TRP A 58 9.35 -20.28 -22.54
C TRP A 58 7.83 -20.02 -22.48
N PHE A 59 7.16 -19.96 -23.63
CA PHE A 59 5.79 -19.45 -23.76
C PHE A 59 4.75 -20.52 -24.11
N ASP A 60 5.19 -21.74 -24.44
CA ASP A 60 4.32 -22.84 -24.90
C ASP A 60 3.63 -23.60 -23.74
N GLY A 61 4.00 -23.31 -22.49
CA GLY A 61 3.37 -23.85 -21.29
C GLY A 61 3.67 -25.34 -21.04
N THR A 62 3.03 -25.96 -20.05
CA THR A 62 3.34 -27.34 -19.63
C THR A 62 2.68 -28.43 -20.45
N GLY A 63 1.69 -28.09 -21.28
CA GLY A 63 0.94 -29.04 -22.11
C GLY A 63 1.66 -29.47 -23.39
N VAL A 64 2.67 -28.72 -23.83
CA VAL A 64 3.43 -29.00 -25.05
C VAL A 64 4.62 -29.91 -24.72
N ARG A 65 4.78 -30.99 -25.51
CA ARG A 65 5.90 -31.92 -25.41
C ARG A 65 6.79 -31.80 -26.65
N TYR A 66 8.10 -31.82 -26.43
CA TYR A 66 9.09 -31.67 -27.47
C TYR A 66 9.78 -33.01 -27.69
N GLY A 67 9.77 -33.52 -28.92
CA GLY A 67 10.36 -34.84 -29.21
C GLY A 67 11.88 -34.88 -29.05
N ASP A 68 12.55 -33.73 -29.20
CA ASP A 68 13.99 -33.57 -29.01
C ASP A 68 14.41 -33.39 -27.55
N ASP A 69 13.48 -33.06 -26.65
CA ASP A 69 13.69 -32.93 -25.20
C ASP A 69 12.43 -33.38 -24.42
N PRO A 70 12.08 -34.67 -24.46
CA PRO A 70 10.85 -35.17 -23.86
C PRO A 70 10.83 -35.06 -22.33
N ASP A 71 12.02 -35.15 -21.71
CA ASP A 71 12.20 -35.07 -20.27
C ASP A 71 12.42 -33.62 -19.77
N ARG A 72 12.47 -32.65 -20.69
CA ARG A 72 12.64 -31.21 -20.41
C ARG A 72 13.91 -30.88 -19.61
N THR A 73 15.01 -31.52 -19.99
CA THR A 73 16.31 -31.40 -19.32
C THR A 73 17.34 -30.61 -20.13
N LYS A 74 17.09 -30.40 -21.43
CA LYS A 74 18.02 -29.72 -22.34
C LYS A 74 17.72 -28.23 -22.45
N TYR A 75 16.46 -27.84 -22.34
CA TYR A 75 16.04 -26.45 -22.49
C TYR A 75 15.33 -25.92 -21.25
N THR A 76 15.33 -24.60 -21.10
CA THR A 76 14.45 -23.87 -20.18
C THR A 76 13.08 -23.70 -20.81
N TYR A 77 12.02 -23.89 -20.02
CA TYR A 77 10.63 -23.83 -20.49
C TYR A 77 9.78 -22.79 -19.77
N ASP A 78 10.39 -22.05 -18.85
CA ASP A 78 9.83 -20.87 -18.24
C ASP A 78 10.80 -19.72 -18.51
N PRO A 79 10.29 -18.49 -18.71
CA PRO A 79 11.17 -17.35 -18.87
C PRO A 79 12.00 -17.14 -17.57
N PRO A 80 13.24 -16.63 -17.68
CA PRO A 80 14.01 -16.24 -16.52
C PRO A 80 13.20 -15.31 -15.62
N GLN A 81 13.31 -15.50 -14.30
CA GLN A 81 12.61 -14.67 -13.31
C GLN A 81 13.16 -13.24 -13.24
N GLU A 82 14.32 -13.02 -13.86
CA GLU A 82 15.11 -11.81 -13.75
C GLU A 82 15.76 -11.53 -15.11
N LEU A 83 15.57 -10.31 -15.62
CA LEU A 83 16.09 -9.86 -16.92
C LEU A 83 16.65 -8.46 -16.77
N LEU A 84 17.65 -8.11 -17.57
CA LEU A 84 18.05 -6.73 -17.81
C LEU A 84 17.49 -6.28 -19.14
N PHE A 85 16.83 -5.13 -19.18
CA PHE A 85 16.41 -4.46 -20.40
C PHE A 85 17.28 -3.22 -20.61
N THR A 86 17.76 -2.99 -21.83
CA THR A 86 18.52 -1.80 -22.18
C THR A 86 17.98 -1.14 -23.45
N ASP A 87 17.94 0.19 -23.43
CA ASP A 87 17.61 1.03 -24.57
C ASP A 87 18.40 2.36 -24.46
N PRO A 88 18.23 3.32 -25.39
CA PRO A 88 18.92 4.60 -25.34
C PRO A 88 18.64 5.48 -24.10
N ARG A 89 17.56 5.23 -23.34
CA ARG A 89 17.25 5.96 -22.09
C ARG A 89 17.99 5.35 -20.88
N GLY A 90 18.52 4.13 -21.01
CA GLY A 90 19.33 3.47 -19.99
C GLY A 90 18.78 2.11 -19.54
N PRO A 91 19.53 1.39 -18.69
CA PRO A 91 19.16 0.03 -18.30
C PRO A 91 17.97 0.01 -17.32
N ILE A 92 17.27 -1.12 -17.29
CA ILE A 92 16.19 -1.42 -16.34
C ILE A 92 16.33 -2.88 -15.91
N GLY A 93 16.35 -3.12 -14.60
CA GLY A 93 16.23 -4.48 -14.04
C GLY A 93 14.76 -4.88 -13.99
N LEU A 94 14.41 -5.99 -14.62
CA LEU A 94 13.06 -6.56 -14.62
C LEU A 94 13.06 -7.80 -13.73
N PHE A 95 12.27 -7.80 -12.66
CA PHE A 95 12.27 -8.85 -11.64
C PHE A 95 10.88 -9.45 -11.45
N ARG A 96 10.86 -10.68 -10.94
CA ARG A 96 9.64 -11.50 -10.77
C ARG A 96 8.90 -11.68 -12.09
N CYS A 97 9.66 -11.93 -13.15
CA CYS A 97 9.15 -12.18 -14.50
C CYS A 97 8.34 -13.48 -14.54
N ARG A 98 7.12 -13.43 -15.07
CA ARG A 98 6.23 -14.58 -15.20
C ARG A 98 5.71 -14.72 -16.62
N ASN A 99 5.58 -15.95 -17.08
CA ASN A 99 5.03 -16.26 -18.39
C ASN A 99 3.56 -15.77 -18.52
N LEU A 100 3.24 -15.02 -19.58
CA LEU A 100 1.87 -14.65 -19.98
C LEU A 100 1.35 -15.45 -21.17
N GLY A 101 2.20 -16.32 -21.74
CA GLY A 101 1.90 -17.16 -22.88
C GLY A 101 2.42 -16.61 -24.21
N LYS A 102 2.18 -17.41 -25.24
CA LYS A 102 2.52 -17.14 -26.63
C LYS A 102 1.28 -16.72 -27.40
N ARG A 103 1.42 -15.70 -28.25
CA ARG A 103 0.45 -15.38 -29.30
C ARG A 103 1.10 -15.68 -30.64
N SER A 104 0.61 -16.68 -31.36
CA SER A 104 1.15 -17.08 -32.66
C SER A 104 0.08 -17.08 -33.74
N VAL A 105 0.50 -16.78 -34.98
CA VAL A 105 -0.28 -17.13 -36.17
C VAL A 105 0.16 -18.53 -36.62
N MET A 106 -0.78 -19.38 -37.03
CA MET A 106 -0.47 -20.73 -37.50
C MET A 106 0.48 -20.67 -38.70
N GLY A 107 1.68 -21.24 -38.55
CA GLY A 107 2.71 -21.24 -39.60
C GLY A 107 3.38 -19.89 -39.85
N GLY A 108 3.44 -19.01 -38.85
CA GLY A 108 4.09 -17.70 -38.98
C GLY A 108 4.72 -17.20 -37.69
N THR A 109 4.96 -15.90 -37.62
CA THR A 109 5.58 -15.23 -36.47
C THR A 109 4.74 -15.34 -35.19
N ALA A 110 5.43 -15.25 -34.06
CA ALA A 110 4.81 -15.28 -32.75
C ALA A 110 5.31 -14.16 -31.84
N GLU A 111 4.58 -13.93 -30.75
CA GLU A 111 4.91 -12.99 -29.69
C GLU A 111 4.85 -13.74 -28.36
N GLY A 112 5.99 -13.85 -27.69
CA GLY A 112 6.06 -14.29 -26.30
C GLY A 112 5.84 -13.11 -25.36
N ARG A 113 5.05 -13.28 -24.31
CA ARG A 113 4.79 -12.22 -23.33
C ARG A 113 5.23 -12.61 -21.92
N ILE A 114 5.88 -11.68 -21.24
CA ILE A 114 6.32 -11.81 -19.85
C ILE A 114 5.67 -10.70 -19.03
N ARG A 115 5.03 -11.05 -17.91
CA ARG A 115 4.61 -10.10 -16.87
C ARG A 115 5.79 -9.79 -15.97
N VAL A 116 6.09 -8.52 -15.74
CA VAL A 116 7.20 -8.07 -14.90
C VAL A 116 6.65 -7.56 -13.57
N GLY A 117 7.02 -8.17 -12.45
CA GLY A 117 6.55 -7.73 -11.13
C GLY A 117 7.15 -6.41 -10.68
N PHE A 118 8.45 -6.21 -10.88
CA PHE A 118 9.17 -4.98 -10.53
C PHE A 118 10.11 -4.55 -11.65
N ALA A 119 10.09 -3.27 -11.99
CA ALA A 119 11.03 -2.64 -12.92
C ALA A 119 11.87 -1.59 -12.17
N VAL A 120 13.17 -1.83 -12.04
CA VAL A 120 14.12 -0.95 -11.33
C VAL A 120 14.89 -0.11 -12.35
N LEU A 121 14.60 1.18 -12.40
CA LEU A 121 15.15 2.10 -13.39
C LEU A 121 16.62 2.39 -13.10
N GLY A 122 17.45 2.21 -14.11
CA GLY A 122 18.89 2.43 -14.06
C GLY A 122 19.70 1.28 -13.43
N ALA A 123 19.09 0.13 -13.10
CA ALA A 123 19.80 -1.00 -12.52
C ALA A 123 20.86 -1.57 -13.48
N PRO A 124 22.16 -1.53 -13.15
CA PRO A 124 23.23 -2.05 -14.02
C PRO A 124 23.37 -3.58 -14.01
N SER A 125 22.74 -4.28 -13.06
CA SER A 125 22.92 -5.72 -12.85
C SER A 125 21.67 -6.38 -12.23
N LEU A 126 21.56 -7.70 -12.37
CA LEU A 126 20.48 -8.51 -11.80
C LEU A 126 20.48 -8.55 -10.27
N GLU A 127 21.61 -8.24 -9.63
CA GLU A 127 21.75 -8.11 -8.17
C GLU A 127 20.77 -7.10 -7.54
N HIS A 128 20.21 -6.19 -8.35
CA HIS A 128 19.16 -5.25 -7.93
C HIS A 128 17.81 -5.89 -7.62
N ARG A 129 17.68 -7.21 -7.81
CA ARG A 129 16.56 -8.01 -7.31
C ARG A 129 16.45 -7.98 -5.78
N GLN A 130 17.59 -7.80 -5.10
CA GLN A 130 17.75 -7.85 -3.65
C GLN A 130 18.28 -6.50 -3.16
N PRO A 131 17.45 -5.45 -3.14
CA PRO A 131 17.84 -4.20 -2.51
C PRO A 131 18.13 -4.39 -1.03
N HIS A 132 19.05 -3.59 -0.51
CA HIS A 132 19.29 -3.49 0.94
C HIS A 132 18.29 -2.55 1.60
N ARG A 133 17.77 -1.59 0.81
CA ARG A 133 16.86 -0.55 1.27
C ARG A 133 15.73 -0.31 0.29
N LEU A 134 14.54 -0.07 0.83
CA LEU A 134 13.38 0.35 0.06
C LEU A 134 12.76 1.58 0.71
N ARG A 135 12.47 2.60 -0.09
CA ARG A 135 11.68 3.78 0.30
C ARG A 135 10.33 3.76 -0.38
N THR A 136 9.28 4.10 0.36
CA THR A 136 7.96 4.34 -0.20
C THR A 136 7.41 5.67 0.28
N TYR A 137 6.69 6.35 -0.61
CA TYR A 137 6.10 7.64 -0.33
C TYR A 137 4.58 7.56 -0.46
N ILE A 138 3.88 7.96 0.60
CA ILE A 138 2.42 7.98 0.67
C ILE A 138 1.94 9.42 0.45
N PRO A 139 0.99 9.68 -0.46
CA PRO A 139 0.43 11.01 -0.65
C PRO A 139 -0.23 11.58 0.61
N GLY A 140 -0.06 12.87 0.87
CA GLY A 140 -0.64 13.53 2.06
C GLY A 140 -0.05 13.08 3.40
N MET A 141 0.99 12.23 3.40
CA MET A 141 1.57 11.68 4.62
C MET A 141 2.15 12.75 5.55
N ALA A 142 2.67 13.85 5.02
CA ALA A 142 3.13 14.99 5.83
C ALA A 142 2.00 15.55 6.73
N LYS A 143 0.79 15.71 6.19
CA LYS A 143 -0.38 16.19 6.94
C LYS A 143 -0.79 15.18 8.03
N TRP A 144 -0.78 13.89 7.71
CA TRP A 144 -1.17 12.86 8.68
C TRP A 144 -0.14 12.69 9.80
N ILE A 145 1.15 12.79 9.47
CA ILE A 145 2.23 12.61 10.44
C ILE A 145 2.43 13.86 11.30
N GLY A 146 2.30 15.05 10.71
CA GLY A 146 2.58 16.32 11.38
C GLY A 146 4.07 16.60 11.57
N LEU A 147 4.95 15.86 10.89
CA LEU A 147 6.39 16.14 10.84
C LEU A 147 6.68 17.08 9.66
N THR A 148 7.41 18.15 9.93
CA THR A 148 7.97 19.04 8.90
C THR A 148 9.42 19.36 9.26
N SER A 149 10.35 19.14 8.33
CA SER A 149 11.71 19.67 8.48
C SER A 149 11.83 21.13 8.05
N LEU A 150 10.78 21.67 7.42
CA LEU A 150 10.75 23.01 6.83
C LEU A 150 10.11 24.01 7.81
N GLN A 151 10.89 25.03 8.18
CA GLN A 151 10.44 26.19 8.93
C GLN A 151 10.38 27.39 7.99
N VAL A 152 9.21 28.02 7.92
CA VAL A 152 8.97 29.21 7.09
C VAL A 152 8.67 30.36 8.04
N LYS A 153 9.50 31.41 8.02
CA LYS A 153 9.28 32.61 8.83
C LYS A 153 9.21 33.84 7.93
N PRO A 154 8.09 34.58 7.92
CA PRO A 154 8.06 35.89 7.27
C PRO A 154 8.97 36.85 8.03
N GLU A 155 9.77 37.60 7.31
CA GLU A 155 10.54 38.71 7.87
C GLU A 155 9.67 39.97 7.77
N GLN A 156 9.50 40.68 8.88
CA GLN A 156 8.66 41.88 8.97
C GLN A 156 9.49 43.10 9.36
N ASP A 157 9.11 44.27 8.86
CA ASP A 157 9.66 45.55 9.33
C ASP A 157 9.05 46.02 10.66
N GLU A 158 9.51 47.17 11.15
CA GLU A 158 9.03 47.78 12.40
C GLU A 158 7.53 48.13 12.38
N SER A 159 6.91 48.17 11.20
CA SER A 159 5.47 48.44 11.01
C SER A 159 4.64 47.15 10.85
N GLY A 160 5.27 45.97 10.93
CA GLY A 160 4.63 44.67 10.75
C GLY A 160 4.38 44.28 9.30
N ILE A 161 4.96 45.00 8.33
CA ILE A 161 4.82 44.68 6.91
C ILE A 161 5.85 43.61 6.54
N SER A 162 5.40 42.55 5.86
CA SER A 162 6.29 41.48 5.40
C SER A 162 7.26 42.02 4.34
N THR A 163 8.55 42.04 4.66
CA THR A 163 9.63 42.52 3.78
C THR A 163 10.48 41.38 3.20
N GLY A 164 10.41 40.18 3.78
CA GLY A 164 11.18 39.03 3.34
C GLY A 164 10.60 37.69 3.78
N LEU A 165 11.29 36.61 3.40
CA LEU A 165 10.95 35.24 3.77
C LEU A 165 12.22 34.47 4.11
N SER A 166 12.29 33.93 5.32
CA SER A 166 13.37 33.05 5.76
C SER A 166 12.90 31.60 5.74
N LEU A 167 13.63 30.76 5.01
CA LEU A 167 13.38 29.32 4.91
C LEU A 167 14.54 28.58 5.58
N LYS A 168 14.23 27.77 6.60
CA LYS A 168 15.21 26.92 7.26
C LYS A 168 14.76 25.47 7.19
N THR A 169 15.65 24.60 6.72
CA THR A 169 15.45 23.16 6.74
C THR A 169 16.63 22.46 7.41
N ALA A 170 16.36 21.38 8.13
CA ALA A 170 17.38 20.53 8.73
C ALA A 170 16.90 19.08 8.69
N SER A 171 17.79 18.14 8.36
CA SER A 171 17.44 16.72 8.41
C SER A 171 16.99 16.34 9.81
N LEU A 172 15.80 15.74 9.90
CA LEU A 172 15.30 15.18 11.15
C LEU A 172 16.04 13.88 11.45
N LYS A 173 16.09 13.48 12.73
CA LYS A 173 16.59 12.15 13.09
C LYS A 173 15.54 11.13 12.64
N PRO A 174 15.92 10.06 11.90
CA PRO A 174 14.99 9.00 11.54
C PRO A 174 14.34 8.41 12.79
N LEU A 175 13.02 8.26 12.75
CA LEU A 175 12.25 7.60 13.80
C LEU A 175 12.19 6.11 13.47
N GLU A 176 12.83 5.27 14.29
CA GLU A 176 12.71 3.82 14.18
C GLU A 176 11.32 3.38 14.67
N LEU A 177 10.57 2.72 13.79
CA LEU A 177 9.24 2.19 14.05
C LEU A 177 9.34 0.75 14.57
N GLU A 178 10.17 -0.05 13.90
CA GLU A 178 10.52 -1.43 14.21
C GLU A 178 11.97 -1.67 13.77
N PRO A 179 12.64 -2.73 14.23
CA PRO A 179 13.99 -3.07 13.78
C PRO A 179 14.12 -3.07 12.24
N GLY A 180 14.91 -2.12 11.74
CA GLY A 180 15.14 -1.94 10.31
C GLY A 180 13.94 -1.35 9.53
N LEU A 181 13.03 -0.65 10.19
CA LEU A 181 11.94 0.13 9.57
C LEU A 181 11.88 1.53 10.18
N PHE A 182 12.01 2.54 9.34
CA PHE A 182 12.17 3.93 9.75
C PHE A 182 11.14 4.82 9.07
N LEU A 183 10.64 5.79 9.81
CA LEU A 183 9.98 6.98 9.29
C LEU A 183 10.99 8.12 9.27
N ASP A 184 11.19 8.74 8.11
CA ASP A 184 12.19 9.77 7.92
C ASP A 184 11.72 10.82 6.89
N THR A 185 12.45 11.92 6.78
CA THR A 185 12.21 12.98 5.79
C THR A 185 13.48 13.30 5.01
N ALA A 186 13.34 13.67 3.74
CA ALA A 186 14.48 14.01 2.90
C ALA A 186 14.12 15.23 2.06
N TRP A 187 14.60 16.38 2.51
CA TRP A 187 14.40 17.61 1.79
C TRP A 187 15.27 17.65 0.52
N HIS A 188 14.71 18.24 -0.53
CA HIS A 188 15.42 18.56 -1.76
C HIS A 188 15.06 19.98 -2.20
N SER A 189 16.01 20.64 -2.85
CA SER A 189 15.81 21.95 -3.45
C SER A 189 16.13 21.92 -4.93
N ASN A 190 15.29 22.51 -5.77
CA ASN A 190 15.55 22.77 -7.17
C ASN A 190 15.58 24.28 -7.42
N TYR A 191 16.58 24.76 -8.16
CA TYR A 191 16.66 26.16 -8.56
C TYR A 191 16.78 26.27 -10.07
N ASP A 192 15.68 26.68 -10.71
CA ASP A 192 15.67 27.06 -12.10
C ASP A 192 16.02 28.55 -12.23
N ARG A 193 17.22 28.84 -12.72
CA ARG A 193 17.72 30.21 -12.92
C ARG A 193 17.04 30.94 -14.08
N SER A 194 16.48 30.23 -15.05
CA SER A 194 15.84 30.85 -16.22
C SER A 194 14.51 31.49 -15.84
N ASP A 195 13.71 30.80 -15.04
CA ASP A 195 12.43 31.32 -14.56
C ASP A 195 12.49 31.88 -13.13
N ASN A 196 13.70 31.92 -12.54
CA ASN A 196 13.95 32.27 -11.15
C ASN A 196 13.04 31.52 -10.17
N LEU A 197 12.75 30.25 -10.48
CA LEU A 197 11.89 29.37 -9.70
C LEU A 197 12.73 28.56 -8.71
N PHE A 198 12.44 28.73 -7.43
CA PHE A 198 13.04 27.96 -6.34
C PHE A 198 11.97 27.07 -5.69
N GLU A 199 12.16 25.76 -5.74
CA GLU A 199 11.27 24.77 -5.14
C GLU A 199 12.00 24.04 -4.01
N ILE A 200 11.40 23.98 -2.81
CA ILE A 200 11.84 23.12 -1.71
C ILE A 200 10.72 22.13 -1.41
N SER A 201 11.06 20.86 -1.26
CA SER A 201 10.13 19.83 -0.81
C SER A 201 10.81 18.93 0.20
N ASP A 202 10.08 18.51 1.22
CA ASP A 202 10.52 17.58 2.28
C ASP A 202 9.46 16.48 2.49
N PRO A 203 9.30 15.57 1.51
CA PRO A 203 8.30 14.52 1.63
C PRO A 203 8.76 13.49 2.67
N PRO A 204 7.93 13.16 3.66
CA PRO A 204 8.23 12.04 4.54
C PRO A 204 8.18 10.74 3.73
N PHE A 205 8.94 9.75 4.15
CA PHE A 205 8.94 8.40 3.57
C PHE A 205 9.11 7.34 4.63
N ILE A 206 8.69 6.13 4.29
CA ILE A 206 9.02 4.93 5.04
C ILE A 206 10.21 4.27 4.38
N GLU A 207 11.26 4.00 5.15
CA GLU A 207 12.45 3.27 4.71
C GLU A 207 12.58 1.96 5.48
N SER A 208 12.70 0.84 4.76
CA SER A 208 13.15 -0.41 5.36
C SER A 208 14.59 -0.70 4.99
N VAL A 209 15.32 -1.31 5.93
CA VAL A 209 16.72 -1.70 5.81
C VAL A 209 16.82 -3.17 6.20
N ILE A 210 17.38 -4.00 5.32
CA ILE A 210 17.61 -5.43 5.58
C ILE A 210 19.07 -5.75 5.25
N GLU A 211 19.81 -6.21 6.26
CA GLU A 211 21.21 -6.60 6.11
C GLU A 211 21.35 -7.77 5.13
N GLY A 212 22.29 -7.66 4.19
CA GLY A 212 22.50 -8.64 3.11
C GLY A 212 21.52 -8.54 1.93
N GLY A 213 20.54 -7.64 1.99
CA GLY A 213 19.55 -7.43 0.95
C GLY A 213 18.42 -8.47 0.97
N ALA A 214 17.23 -8.05 0.54
CA ALA A 214 16.05 -8.91 0.51
C ALA A 214 15.18 -8.63 -0.71
N ASP A 215 14.26 -9.53 -0.99
CA ASP A 215 13.33 -9.32 -2.09
C ASP A 215 12.35 -8.18 -1.79
N PHE A 216 11.86 -7.53 -2.84
CA PHE A 216 10.89 -6.43 -2.73
C PHE A 216 9.65 -6.77 -1.89
N TYR A 217 9.15 -8.01 -1.92
CA TYR A 217 8.00 -8.40 -1.11
C TYR A 217 8.28 -8.33 0.40
N ASP A 218 9.50 -8.66 0.83
CA ASP A 218 9.87 -8.64 2.25
C ASP A 218 9.91 -7.22 2.79
N HIS A 219 10.46 -6.28 2.00
CA HIS A 219 10.41 -4.86 2.29
C HIS A 219 8.95 -4.34 2.29
N LEU A 220 8.19 -4.59 1.21
CA LEU A 220 6.83 -4.07 1.06
C LEU A 220 5.87 -4.59 2.12
N LYS A 221 6.07 -5.80 2.64
CA LYS A 221 5.28 -6.33 3.77
C LYS A 221 5.40 -5.45 5.02
N LYS A 222 6.61 -4.96 5.35
CA LYS A 222 6.81 -4.02 6.46
C LYS A 222 6.13 -2.66 6.18
N HIS A 223 6.26 -2.16 4.96
CA HIS A 223 5.67 -0.87 4.57
C HIS A 223 4.14 -0.93 4.56
N GLN A 224 3.56 -2.07 4.18
CA GLN A 224 2.13 -2.30 4.21
C GLN A 224 1.56 -2.18 5.63
N LEU A 225 2.28 -2.60 6.67
CA LEU A 225 1.82 -2.41 8.06
C LEU A 225 1.62 -0.93 8.39
N PHE A 226 2.55 -0.07 7.98
CA PHE A 226 2.41 1.38 8.16
C PHE A 226 1.30 1.97 7.30
N ARG A 227 1.25 1.61 6.03
CA ARG A 227 0.19 2.06 5.11
C ARG A 227 -1.21 1.67 5.62
N ASP A 228 -1.36 0.46 6.14
CA ASP A 228 -2.64 -0.01 6.68
C ASP A 228 -3.09 0.78 7.92
N LEU A 229 -2.17 1.44 8.62
CA LEU A 229 -2.49 2.36 9.71
C LEU A 229 -3.05 3.69 9.19
N VAL A 230 -2.50 4.19 8.07
CA VAL A 230 -3.04 5.35 7.34
C VAL A 230 -4.43 5.02 6.78
N ASP A 231 -4.58 3.83 6.20
CA ASP A 231 -5.87 3.30 5.74
C ASP A 231 -6.91 3.33 6.85
N LEU A 232 -6.55 2.85 8.04
CA LEU A 232 -7.44 2.82 9.20
C LEU A 232 -7.80 4.22 9.71
N ALA A 233 -6.81 5.12 9.73
CA ALA A 233 -7.00 6.48 10.21
C ALA A 233 -8.03 7.22 9.36
N TYR A 234 -7.94 7.14 8.03
CA TYR A 234 -8.88 7.78 7.11
C TYR A 234 -10.10 6.92 6.75
N TRP A 235 -10.03 5.61 6.99
CA TRP A 235 -10.91 4.59 6.42
C TRP A 235 -11.02 4.65 4.89
N GLN A 236 -9.88 4.83 4.24
CA GLN A 236 -9.77 4.92 2.78
C GLN A 236 -8.54 4.14 2.30
N PRO A 237 -8.61 3.44 1.15
CA PRO A 237 -7.46 2.71 0.63
C PRO A 237 -6.35 3.68 0.22
N THR A 238 -5.18 3.51 0.82
CA THR A 238 -3.98 4.30 0.56
C THR A 238 -3.04 3.55 -0.36
N GLY A 239 -2.34 4.27 -1.22
CA GLY A 239 -1.32 3.80 -2.14
C GLY A 239 0.01 4.51 -1.96
N TYR A 240 0.90 4.28 -2.91
CA TYR A 240 2.19 4.96 -3.01
C TYR A 240 2.27 5.73 -4.32
N TYR A 241 2.76 6.97 -4.31
CA TYR A 241 3.08 7.70 -5.54
C TYR A 241 4.51 7.43 -6.01
N ARG A 242 5.38 6.97 -5.10
CA ARG A 242 6.79 6.73 -5.41
C ARG A 242 7.36 5.59 -4.59
N ILE A 243 8.20 4.79 -5.24
CA ILE A 243 8.98 3.71 -4.62
C ILE A 243 10.41 3.83 -5.13
N GLN A 244 11.37 3.73 -4.22
CA GLN A 244 12.78 3.73 -4.57
C GLN A 244 13.51 2.61 -3.87
N SER A 245 14.53 2.07 -4.52
CA SER A 245 15.41 1.05 -3.96
C SER A 245 16.85 1.49 -4.01
N SER A 246 17.65 0.93 -3.10
CA SER A 246 19.09 1.14 -3.08
C SER A 246 19.81 -0.11 -2.57
N ARG A 247 21.02 -0.31 -3.07
CA ARG A 247 21.97 -1.30 -2.55
C ARG A 247 23.10 -0.59 -1.83
N ASP A 248 23.77 -1.27 -0.90
CA ASP A 248 24.90 -0.69 -0.17
C ASP A 248 26.17 -0.60 -1.02
N GLU A 249 26.26 -1.38 -2.09
CA GLU A 249 27.33 -1.26 -3.09
C GLU A 249 27.16 -0.03 -4.01
N ASP A 250 25.96 0.57 -4.03
CA ASP A 250 25.59 1.72 -4.87
C ASP A 250 25.86 3.08 -4.16
N ILE A 251 26.81 3.13 -3.24
CA ILE A 251 27.20 4.36 -2.53
C ILE A 251 28.15 5.18 -3.40
N GLU A 252 27.75 6.42 -3.73
CA GLU A 252 28.60 7.41 -4.36
C GLU A 252 29.30 8.25 -3.26
N PRO A 253 30.44 8.93 -3.54
CA PRO A 253 31.29 9.59 -2.53
C PRO A 253 30.60 10.64 -1.63
N LYS A 254 29.37 11.05 -1.96
CA LYS A 254 28.61 12.06 -1.22
C LYS A 254 27.15 11.69 -0.96
N SER A 255 26.65 10.60 -1.54
CA SER A 255 25.26 10.21 -1.37
C SER A 255 25.02 8.77 -1.79
N ARG A 256 23.97 8.20 -1.23
CA ARG A 256 23.43 6.92 -1.66
C ARG A 256 22.64 7.10 -2.96
N LYS A 257 22.83 6.20 -3.92
CA LYS A 257 22.05 6.19 -5.15
C LYS A 257 20.68 5.54 -4.92
N TRP A 258 19.62 6.29 -5.20
CA TRP A 258 18.24 5.82 -5.14
C TRP A 258 17.70 5.61 -6.55
N ARG A 259 17.20 4.41 -6.81
CA ARG A 259 16.65 4.00 -8.11
C ARG A 259 15.15 3.88 -8.01
N GLU A 260 14.46 4.49 -8.95
CA GLU A 260 13.00 4.40 -8.99
C GLU A 260 12.54 2.98 -9.35
N VAL A 261 11.48 2.53 -8.68
CA VAL A 261 10.90 1.20 -8.84
C VAL A 261 9.46 1.36 -9.31
N LYS A 262 9.14 0.80 -10.48
CA LYS A 262 7.76 0.74 -10.99
C LYS A 262 7.20 -0.67 -10.78
N THR A 263 5.97 -0.75 -10.30
CA THR A 263 5.27 -2.01 -10.05
C THR A 263 3.76 -1.79 -9.99
N TYR A 264 2.98 -2.78 -10.44
CA TYR A 264 1.52 -2.83 -10.30
C TYR A 264 1.07 -3.60 -9.05
N LEU A 265 2.00 -4.16 -8.28
CA LEU A 265 1.72 -5.03 -7.14
C LEU A 265 1.27 -4.29 -5.88
N VAL A 266 1.30 -2.95 -5.92
CA VAL A 266 0.82 -2.07 -4.85
C VAL A 266 -0.13 -1.06 -5.46
N ARG A 267 -1.02 -0.48 -4.64
CA ARG A 267 -1.96 0.54 -5.09
C ARG A 267 -1.19 1.81 -5.46
N PRO A 268 -1.28 2.33 -6.70
CA PRO A 268 -0.80 3.66 -7.01
C PRO A 268 -1.78 4.70 -6.42
N GLN A 269 -1.26 5.84 -5.99
CA GLN A 269 -2.06 6.98 -5.56
C GLN A 269 -1.21 8.23 -5.72
N GLU A 270 -1.73 9.26 -6.38
CA GLU A 270 -1.02 10.54 -6.56
C GLU A 270 -1.40 11.55 -5.46
N ASP A 271 -2.70 11.65 -5.17
CA ASP A 271 -3.25 12.66 -4.27
C ASP A 271 -3.46 12.12 -2.86
N GLY A 272 -3.27 12.98 -1.85
CA GLY A 272 -3.57 12.64 -0.46
C GLY A 272 -5.07 12.55 -0.19
N HIS A 273 -5.41 11.95 0.95
CA HIS A 273 -6.80 11.89 1.42
C HIS A 273 -7.32 13.28 1.80
N SER A 274 -8.54 13.61 1.37
CA SER A 274 -9.24 14.84 1.75
C SER A 274 -10.11 14.67 3.00
N ALA A 275 -10.48 13.44 3.35
CA ALA A 275 -11.31 13.13 4.51
C ALA A 275 -10.63 13.47 5.84
N THR A 276 -11.42 13.62 6.90
CA THR A 276 -10.91 13.76 8.26
C THR A 276 -10.47 12.40 8.80
N ALA A 277 -9.22 12.32 9.28
CA ALA A 277 -8.70 11.13 9.94
C ALA A 277 -9.25 11.03 11.38
N LEU A 278 -9.47 9.81 11.87
CA LEU A 278 -9.83 9.57 13.27
C LEU A 278 -8.69 9.94 14.23
N PHE A 279 -7.44 9.72 13.81
CA PHE A 279 -6.24 10.04 14.57
C PHE A 279 -5.07 10.36 13.64
N HIS A 280 -4.08 11.09 14.13
CA HIS A 280 -2.83 11.38 13.43
C HIS A 280 -1.66 10.61 14.06
N PHE A 281 -0.53 10.52 13.36
CA PHE A 281 0.63 9.78 13.87
C PHE A 281 1.17 10.39 15.16
N ARG A 282 1.14 11.73 15.29
CA ARG A 282 1.64 12.46 16.46
C ARG A 282 0.99 12.02 17.78
N GLN A 283 -0.25 11.54 17.78
CA GLN A 283 -0.93 11.10 19.00
C GLN A 283 -0.56 9.67 19.41
N ILE A 284 -0.11 8.83 18.47
CA ILE A 284 0.18 7.41 18.74
C ILE A 284 1.68 7.11 18.75
N GLY A 285 2.47 7.85 17.98
CA GLY A 285 3.92 7.69 17.85
C GLY A 285 4.37 6.29 17.41
N ALA A 286 5.67 6.04 17.56
CA ALA A 286 6.26 4.73 17.30
C ALA A 286 5.73 3.64 18.24
N GLU A 287 5.39 3.99 19.49
CA GLU A 287 4.82 3.04 20.45
C GLU A 287 3.46 2.51 19.98
N GLY A 288 2.57 3.39 19.51
CA GLY A 288 1.29 2.98 18.94
C GLY A 288 1.46 2.17 17.65
N PHE A 289 2.47 2.47 16.83
CA PHE A 289 2.81 1.63 15.68
C PHE A 289 3.27 0.21 16.09
N GLN A 290 4.07 0.08 17.15
CA GLN A 290 4.48 -1.23 17.66
C GLN A 290 3.28 -2.04 18.16
N LYS A 291 2.38 -1.40 18.93
CA LYS A 291 1.10 -2.00 19.34
C LYS A 291 0.26 -2.43 18.14
N TRP A 292 0.24 -1.63 17.06
CA TRP A 292 -0.42 -2.00 15.82
C TRP A 292 0.17 -3.25 15.17
N SER A 293 1.50 -3.32 15.06
CA SER A 293 2.17 -4.49 14.47
C SER A 293 1.87 -5.77 15.26
N GLU A 294 1.96 -5.72 16.58
CA GLU A 294 1.60 -6.82 17.47
C GLU A 294 0.13 -7.23 17.30
N MET A 295 -0.80 -6.27 17.25
CA MET A 295 -2.21 -6.52 17.01
C MET A 295 -2.45 -7.18 15.65
N ARG A 296 -1.77 -6.74 14.60
CA ARG A 296 -1.89 -7.32 13.27
C ARG A 296 -1.47 -8.77 13.22
N HIS A 297 -0.50 -9.16 14.04
CA HIS A 297 -0.13 -10.57 14.19
C HIS A 297 -1.15 -11.34 15.03
N LYS A 298 -1.51 -10.83 16.21
CA LYS A 298 -2.37 -11.52 17.18
C LYS A 298 -3.81 -11.69 16.69
N TYR A 299 -4.35 -10.69 15.99
CA TYR A 299 -5.73 -10.63 15.54
C TYR A 299 -5.86 -10.72 14.01
N ASP A 300 -4.89 -11.29 13.31
CA ASP A 300 -4.84 -11.33 11.83
C ASP A 300 -6.16 -11.83 11.21
N ARG A 301 -6.72 -12.93 11.74
CA ARG A 301 -7.98 -13.52 11.26
C ARG A 301 -9.22 -12.65 11.50
N ALA A 302 -9.15 -11.67 12.39
CA ALA A 302 -10.23 -10.73 12.68
C ALA A 302 -10.03 -9.41 11.91
N ILE A 303 -8.81 -8.86 11.94
CA ILE A 303 -8.47 -7.59 11.29
C ILE A 303 -8.44 -7.73 9.77
N GLY A 304 -7.92 -8.84 9.23
CA GLY A 304 -7.81 -9.06 7.79
C GLY A 304 -9.15 -8.88 7.05
N PRO A 305 -10.23 -9.56 7.46
CA PRO A 305 -11.56 -9.34 6.89
C PRO A 305 -12.05 -7.89 6.96
N LEU A 306 -11.82 -7.19 8.08
CA LEU A 306 -12.24 -5.78 8.24
C LEU A 306 -11.46 -4.84 7.33
N MET A 307 -10.14 -4.98 7.26
CA MET A 307 -9.31 -4.18 6.35
C MET A 307 -9.61 -4.47 4.88
N SER A 308 -10.07 -5.69 4.54
CA SER A 308 -10.44 -6.05 3.17
C SER A 308 -11.64 -5.24 2.64
N LEU A 309 -12.49 -4.69 3.53
CA LEU A 309 -13.63 -3.84 3.15
C LEU A 309 -13.18 -2.64 2.30
N LEU A 310 -12.00 -2.08 2.57
CA LEU A 310 -11.43 -0.95 1.82
C LEU A 310 -11.14 -1.30 0.34
N GLY A 311 -10.96 -2.59 0.03
CA GLY A 311 -10.77 -3.10 -1.32
C GLY A 311 -12.07 -3.54 -2.00
N MET A 312 -13.20 -3.58 -1.30
CA MET A 312 -14.48 -4.12 -1.79
C MET A 312 -15.35 -3.07 -2.49
N LYS A 313 -14.76 -1.97 -2.97
CA LYS A 313 -15.47 -0.92 -3.71
C LYS A 313 -16.20 -1.52 -4.92
N GLY A 314 -17.50 -1.25 -5.02
CA GLY A 314 -18.36 -1.77 -6.09
C GLY A 314 -19.03 -3.12 -5.80
N SER A 315 -18.76 -3.73 -4.64
CA SER A 315 -19.54 -4.88 -4.16
C SER A 315 -20.86 -4.45 -3.52
N ALA A 316 -21.84 -5.36 -3.47
CA ALA A 316 -23.12 -5.13 -2.80
C ALA A 316 -22.92 -4.88 -1.29
N VAL A 317 -23.72 -3.97 -0.71
CA VAL A 317 -23.57 -3.54 0.68
C VAL A 317 -23.78 -4.69 1.67
N GLU A 318 -24.64 -5.64 1.33
CA GLU A 318 -24.89 -6.87 2.08
C GLU A 318 -23.63 -7.75 2.14
N THR A 319 -22.86 -7.80 1.05
CA THR A 319 -21.59 -8.56 1.00
C THR A 319 -20.55 -7.90 1.89
N GLN A 320 -20.49 -6.57 1.92
CA GLN A 320 -19.61 -5.82 2.81
C GLN A 320 -20.03 -6.00 4.29
N LEU A 321 -21.32 -5.98 4.60
CA LEU A 321 -21.82 -6.22 5.95
C LEU A 321 -21.49 -7.65 6.44
N ILE A 322 -21.69 -8.67 5.59
CA ILE A 322 -21.29 -10.05 5.91
C ILE A 322 -19.80 -10.11 6.23
N GLN A 323 -18.95 -9.49 5.40
CA GLN A 323 -17.51 -9.48 5.62
C GLN A 323 -17.12 -8.74 6.90
N SER A 324 -17.77 -7.62 7.22
CA SER A 324 -17.53 -6.91 8.49
C SER A 324 -17.93 -7.77 9.70
N CYS A 325 -19.04 -8.51 9.60
CA CYS A 325 -19.49 -9.42 10.65
C CYS A 325 -18.51 -10.58 10.86
N VAL A 326 -17.92 -11.13 9.80
CA VAL A 326 -16.88 -12.18 9.90
C VAL A 326 -15.66 -11.68 10.70
N GLY A 327 -15.21 -10.46 10.43
CA GLY A 327 -14.08 -9.88 11.16
C GLY A 327 -14.40 -9.56 12.62
N LEU A 328 -15.55 -8.95 12.89
CA LEU A 328 -16.00 -8.64 14.27
C LEU A 328 -16.31 -9.92 15.08
N GLU A 329 -16.85 -10.96 14.44
CA GLU A 329 -17.00 -12.28 15.06
C GLU A 329 -15.64 -12.85 15.44
N GLY A 330 -14.67 -12.80 14.52
CA GLY A 330 -13.30 -13.23 14.78
C GLY A 330 -12.66 -12.48 15.95
N LEU A 331 -12.92 -11.18 16.04
CA LEU A 331 -12.46 -10.35 17.15
C LEU A 331 -13.08 -10.80 18.47
N GLY A 332 -14.41 -10.93 18.54
CA GLY A 332 -15.11 -11.39 19.75
C GLY A 332 -14.71 -12.81 20.19
N VAL A 333 -14.34 -13.69 19.24
CA VAL A 333 -13.76 -15.01 19.53
C VAL A 333 -12.37 -14.91 20.12
N GLN A 334 -11.51 -14.03 19.59
CA GLN A 334 -10.16 -13.87 20.11
C GLN A 334 -10.19 -13.24 21.51
N LEU A 335 -11.03 -12.25 21.76
CA LEU A 335 -11.26 -11.68 23.09
C LEU A 335 -11.79 -12.75 24.08
N ALA A 336 -12.70 -13.62 23.65
CA ALA A 336 -13.16 -14.74 24.48
C ALA A 336 -12.01 -15.67 24.89
N ARG A 337 -11.12 -16.02 23.94
CA ARG A 337 -9.96 -16.88 24.19
C ARG A 337 -8.98 -16.24 25.16
N ASP A 338 -8.70 -14.96 24.99
CA ASP A 338 -7.81 -14.19 25.86
C ASP A 338 -8.34 -14.16 27.31
N SER A 339 -9.66 -14.09 27.48
CA SER A 339 -10.35 -14.16 28.78
C SER A 339 -10.63 -15.60 29.28
N GLY A 340 -10.12 -16.63 28.60
CA GLY A 340 -10.27 -18.03 29.01
C GLY A 340 -11.65 -18.66 28.77
N VAL A 341 -12.53 -18.01 28.01
CA VAL A 341 -13.86 -18.53 27.66
C VAL A 341 -13.74 -19.62 26.59
N LYS A 342 -14.26 -20.82 26.88
CA LYS A 342 -14.20 -22.00 26.00
C LYS A 342 -15.53 -22.38 25.35
N LYS A 343 -16.63 -21.69 25.69
CA LYS A 343 -17.97 -22.04 25.21
C LYS A 343 -18.18 -21.53 23.78
N ARG A 344 -18.99 -22.27 23.02
CA ARG A 344 -19.50 -21.79 21.72
C ARG A 344 -20.56 -20.73 21.97
N GLU A 345 -20.41 -19.60 21.32
CA GLU A 345 -21.28 -18.42 21.49
C GLU A 345 -21.92 -18.05 20.16
N ILE A 346 -23.13 -17.50 20.24
CA ILE A 346 -23.82 -16.90 19.10
C ILE A 346 -23.15 -15.58 18.72
N LEU A 347 -23.39 -15.10 17.48
CA LEU A 347 -22.81 -13.86 16.96
C LEU A 347 -23.05 -12.67 17.89
N GLN A 348 -24.30 -12.46 18.33
CA GLN A 348 -24.65 -11.37 19.25
C GLN A 348 -23.75 -11.32 20.49
N LYS A 349 -23.55 -12.46 21.18
CA LYS A 349 -22.72 -12.53 22.39
C LYS A 349 -21.24 -12.18 22.13
N ARG A 350 -20.75 -12.46 20.93
CA ARG A 350 -19.39 -12.09 20.53
C ARG A 350 -19.28 -10.61 20.22
N LEU A 351 -20.31 -10.02 19.60
CA LEU A 351 -20.37 -8.58 19.34
C LEU A 351 -20.53 -7.79 20.65
N GLU A 352 -21.38 -8.25 21.58
CA GLU A 352 -21.50 -7.66 22.93
C GLU A 352 -20.13 -7.56 23.60
N ARG A 353 -19.31 -8.63 23.53
CA ARG A 353 -17.95 -8.62 24.06
C ARG A 353 -17.04 -7.57 23.42
N VAL A 354 -17.19 -7.31 22.12
CA VAL A 354 -16.39 -6.27 21.45
C VAL A 354 -16.74 -4.89 22.01
N VAL A 355 -18.02 -4.61 22.26
CA VAL A 355 -18.47 -3.36 22.88
C VAL A 355 -18.05 -3.28 24.35
N ASP A 356 -18.19 -4.37 25.10
CA ASP A 356 -17.75 -4.43 26.49
C ASP A 356 -16.25 -4.11 26.63
N ASP A 357 -15.44 -4.67 25.72
CA ASP A 357 -14.00 -4.41 25.65
C ASP A 357 -13.66 -3.01 25.13
N LEU A 358 -14.52 -2.39 24.31
CA LEU A 358 -14.40 -1.00 23.89
C LEU A 358 -14.63 -0.04 25.07
N GLY A 359 -15.46 -0.42 26.03
CA GLY A 359 -15.73 0.36 27.26
C GLY A 359 -16.67 1.55 27.07
N PHE A 360 -17.20 1.76 25.86
CA PHE A 360 -18.25 2.74 25.56
C PHE A 360 -19.10 2.28 24.38
N SER A 361 -20.25 2.91 24.17
CA SER A 361 -21.06 2.75 22.96
C SER A 361 -21.61 4.09 22.51
N PHE A 362 -21.63 4.31 21.20
CA PHE A 362 -22.36 5.40 20.53
C PHE A 362 -23.63 4.88 19.84
N SER A 363 -23.94 3.60 20.01
CA SER A 363 -25.03 2.91 19.34
C SER A 363 -25.80 1.97 20.27
N GLU A 364 -27.10 2.20 20.40
CA GLU A 364 -28.01 1.36 21.16
C GLU A 364 -28.26 0.03 20.43
N ASP A 365 -28.24 -1.06 21.22
CA ASP A 365 -28.49 -2.43 20.76
C ASP A 365 -27.66 -2.88 19.54
N TRP A 366 -26.51 -2.23 19.26
CA TRP A 366 -25.66 -2.49 18.09
C TRP A 366 -25.39 -3.98 17.87
N ALA A 367 -24.97 -4.68 18.93
CA ALA A 367 -24.61 -6.10 18.86
C ALA A 367 -25.79 -6.98 18.43
N LYS A 368 -26.99 -6.67 18.91
CA LYS A 368 -28.22 -7.38 18.56
C LYS A 368 -28.64 -7.04 17.13
N ARG A 369 -28.76 -5.75 16.81
CA ARG A 369 -29.16 -5.27 15.46
C ARG A 369 -28.24 -5.83 14.37
N THR A 370 -26.93 -5.81 14.59
CA THR A 370 -25.93 -6.36 13.67
C THR A 370 -26.09 -7.87 13.49
N ALA A 371 -26.28 -8.61 14.60
CA ALA A 371 -26.44 -10.05 14.54
C ALA A 371 -27.75 -10.46 13.85
N ASP A 372 -28.85 -9.77 14.12
CA ASP A 372 -30.14 -10.00 13.47
C ASP A 372 -30.03 -9.71 11.97
N ARG A 373 -29.47 -8.56 11.58
CA ARG A 373 -29.29 -8.19 10.18
C ARG A 373 -28.40 -9.16 9.41
N TYR A 374 -27.30 -9.60 10.01
CA TYR A 374 -26.45 -10.65 9.42
C TYR A 374 -27.24 -11.93 9.16
N ASN A 375 -28.03 -12.37 10.13
CA ASN A 375 -28.81 -13.59 10.01
C ASN A 375 -29.93 -13.43 8.97
N ASP A 376 -30.60 -12.28 8.89
CA ASP A 376 -31.67 -12.02 7.92
C ASP A 376 -31.16 -12.03 6.48
N ILE A 377 -29.94 -11.53 6.24
CA ILE A 377 -29.30 -11.62 4.91
C ILE A 377 -28.89 -13.06 4.58
N LYS A 378 -28.38 -13.80 5.57
CA LYS A 378 -27.79 -15.14 5.38
C LYS A 378 -28.85 -16.24 5.27
N HIS A 379 -29.94 -16.12 5.99
CA HIS A 379 -30.94 -17.17 6.16
C HIS A 379 -32.19 -16.85 5.32
N TYR A 380 -32.31 -17.53 4.18
CA TYR A 380 -33.41 -17.35 3.22
C TYR A 380 -34.80 -17.60 3.83
N ASP A 381 -34.87 -18.44 4.87
CA ASP A 381 -36.11 -18.79 5.59
C ASP A 381 -36.60 -17.70 6.54
N ARG A 382 -35.87 -16.60 6.68
CA ARG A 382 -36.33 -15.41 7.38
C ARG A 382 -36.99 -14.50 6.34
N ASP A 383 -38.32 -14.48 6.31
CA ASP A 383 -39.15 -13.60 5.47
C ASP A 383 -39.03 -12.10 5.87
N ALA A 384 -37.79 -11.62 6.09
CA ALA A 384 -37.46 -10.27 6.50
C ALA A 384 -37.20 -9.39 5.27
N VAL A 385 -37.83 -8.23 5.22
CA VAL A 385 -37.50 -7.20 4.23
C VAL A 385 -36.22 -6.50 4.70
N VAL A 386 -35.13 -6.70 3.95
CA VAL A 386 -33.84 -6.08 4.22
C VAL A 386 -33.73 -4.80 3.40
N ASP A 387 -33.90 -3.64 4.04
CA ASP A 387 -33.62 -2.34 3.42
C ASP A 387 -32.10 -2.15 3.25
N PRO A 388 -31.58 -1.95 2.02
CA PRO A 388 -30.16 -1.69 1.78
C PRO A 388 -29.61 -0.46 2.53
N LEU A 389 -30.45 0.55 2.80
CA LEU A 389 -30.03 1.74 3.53
C LEU A 389 -29.74 1.43 5.00
N ASP A 390 -30.56 0.58 5.63
CA ASP A 390 -30.28 0.09 6.98
C ASP A 390 -29.02 -0.78 7.02
N VAL A 391 -28.80 -1.63 6.00
CA VAL A 391 -27.57 -2.43 5.87
C VAL A 391 -26.35 -1.51 5.78
N TYR A 392 -26.48 -0.43 5.02
CA TYR A 392 -25.44 0.58 4.89
C TYR A 392 -25.12 1.27 6.23
N TYR A 393 -26.13 1.75 6.96
CA TYR A 393 -25.89 2.36 8.28
C TYR A 393 -25.28 1.36 9.26
N ASN A 394 -25.76 0.12 9.30
CA ASN A 394 -25.17 -0.90 10.17
C ASN A 394 -23.70 -1.21 9.78
N LEU A 395 -23.35 -1.15 8.49
CA LEU A 395 -21.98 -1.29 8.04
C LEU A 395 -21.09 -0.13 8.52
N LEU A 396 -21.59 1.11 8.47
CA LEU A 396 -20.88 2.28 9.01
C LEU A 396 -20.67 2.14 10.53
N GLU A 397 -21.67 1.64 11.26
CA GLU A 397 -21.52 1.38 12.70
C GLU A 397 -20.43 0.34 12.98
N ASN A 398 -20.37 -0.75 12.19
CA ASN A 398 -19.33 -1.78 12.30
C ASN A 398 -17.93 -1.21 12.04
N GLU A 399 -17.80 -0.33 11.04
CA GLU A 399 -16.58 0.43 10.80
C GLU A 399 -16.19 1.24 12.05
N LEU A 400 -17.10 2.05 12.59
CA LEU A 400 -16.80 2.93 13.71
C LEU A 400 -16.42 2.14 14.96
N VAL A 401 -17.10 1.01 15.25
CA VAL A 401 -16.75 0.13 16.38
C VAL A 401 -15.34 -0.41 16.20
N PHE A 402 -15.02 -0.94 15.01
CA PHE A 402 -13.69 -1.47 14.73
C PHE A 402 -12.60 -0.40 14.83
N ARG A 403 -12.80 0.75 14.20
CA ARG A 403 -11.83 1.87 14.21
C ARG A 403 -11.60 2.38 15.62
N SER A 404 -12.66 2.50 16.43
CA SER A 404 -12.56 2.86 17.85
C SER A 404 -11.74 1.84 18.64
N TRP A 405 -12.06 0.56 18.45
CA TRP A 405 -11.41 -0.55 19.14
C TRP A 405 -9.90 -0.58 18.87
N VAL A 406 -9.50 -0.36 17.62
CA VAL A 406 -8.07 -0.26 17.28
C VAL A 406 -7.46 1.00 17.88
N ALA A 407 -8.10 2.16 17.73
CA ALA A 407 -7.61 3.46 18.21
C ALA A 407 -7.25 3.45 19.71
N LEU A 408 -8.09 2.84 20.56
CA LEU A 408 -7.79 2.67 21.99
C LEU A 408 -6.54 1.83 22.22
N ARG A 409 -6.36 0.75 21.45
CA ARG A 409 -5.20 -0.14 21.57
C ARG A 409 -3.91 0.45 21.01
N LEU A 410 -4.00 1.46 20.15
CA LEU A 410 -2.84 2.27 19.78
C LEU A 410 -2.39 3.19 20.93
N GLY A 411 -3.23 3.39 21.96
CA GLY A 411 -2.95 4.20 23.15
C GLY A 411 -3.74 5.49 23.25
N LEU A 412 -4.74 5.71 22.39
CA LEU A 412 -5.62 6.88 22.49
C LEU A 412 -6.63 6.71 23.64
N SER A 413 -7.02 7.82 24.26
CA SER A 413 -8.04 7.78 25.32
C SER A 413 -9.46 7.63 24.73
N PRO A 414 -10.41 7.05 25.49
CA PRO A 414 -11.81 7.01 25.09
C PRO A 414 -12.40 8.38 24.75
N GLU A 415 -12.03 9.43 25.50
CA GLU A 415 -12.49 10.80 25.27
C GLU A 415 -11.99 11.32 23.91
N TYR A 416 -10.74 11.06 23.55
CA TYR A 416 -10.19 11.43 22.25
C TYR A 416 -10.98 10.74 21.11
N VAL A 417 -11.19 9.42 21.22
CA VAL A 417 -11.91 8.67 20.20
C VAL A 417 -13.34 9.17 20.04
N LEU A 418 -14.07 9.36 21.15
CA LEU A 418 -15.46 9.81 21.13
C LEU A 418 -15.64 11.20 20.52
N THR A 419 -14.72 12.13 20.81
CA THR A 419 -14.77 13.50 20.27
C THR A 419 -14.44 13.56 18.78
N HIS A 420 -13.59 12.67 18.28
CA HIS A 420 -13.12 12.70 16.89
C HIS A 420 -13.91 11.77 15.97
N ILE A 421 -14.50 10.70 16.49
CA ILE A 421 -15.16 9.69 15.63
C ILE A 421 -16.38 10.24 14.90
N SER A 422 -17.11 11.16 15.52
CA SER A 422 -18.25 11.85 14.91
C SER A 422 -17.83 12.74 13.74
N THR A 423 -16.58 13.23 13.69
CA THR A 423 -16.05 14.08 12.61
C THR A 423 -15.62 13.30 11.36
N THR A 424 -15.50 11.98 11.48
CA THR A 424 -15.16 11.11 10.34
C THR A 424 -16.35 11.00 9.37
N PRO A 425 -16.13 10.65 8.09
CA PRO A 425 -17.23 10.54 7.12
C PRO A 425 -18.36 9.58 7.55
N ALA A 426 -18.01 8.42 8.13
CA ALA A 426 -18.98 7.47 8.66
C ALA A 426 -19.71 8.04 9.90
N GLY A 427 -18.99 8.70 10.81
CA GLY A 427 -19.56 9.40 11.96
C GLY A 427 -20.59 10.44 11.54
N GLN A 428 -20.22 11.34 10.62
CA GLN A 428 -21.11 12.39 10.09
C GLN A 428 -22.37 11.81 9.44
N SER A 429 -22.25 10.68 8.76
CA SER A 429 -23.37 10.01 8.07
C SER A 429 -24.35 9.35 9.05
N LEU A 430 -23.90 9.04 10.29
CA LEU A 430 -24.72 8.44 11.34
C LEU A 430 -25.33 9.47 12.31
N ILE A 431 -24.95 10.75 12.22
CA ILE A 431 -25.56 11.81 13.04
C ILE A 431 -27.06 11.90 12.72
N GLY A 432 -27.89 11.84 13.77
CA GLY A 432 -29.34 11.90 13.67
C GLY A 432 -30.02 10.57 13.35
N GLN A 433 -29.27 9.48 13.17
CA GLN A 433 -29.86 8.15 13.00
C GLN A 433 -30.45 7.63 14.34
N PRO A 434 -31.61 6.95 14.34
CA PRO A 434 -32.21 6.41 15.55
C PRO A 434 -31.27 5.46 16.32
N GLY A 435 -31.19 5.64 17.64
CA GLY A 435 -30.32 4.83 18.50
C GLY A 435 -28.83 5.16 18.40
N ILE A 436 -28.44 6.18 17.62
CA ILE A 436 -27.06 6.68 17.56
C ILE A 436 -26.93 7.98 18.35
N SER A 437 -25.94 8.04 19.24
CA SER A 437 -25.61 9.22 20.00
C SER A 437 -24.10 9.37 20.16
N PHE A 438 -23.57 10.51 19.70
CA PHE A 438 -22.20 10.91 19.94
C PHE A 438 -22.18 11.97 21.05
N PRO A 439 -21.18 11.96 21.95
CA PRO A 439 -20.99 13.07 22.89
C PRO A 439 -20.81 14.38 22.14
N GLU A 440 -21.37 15.48 22.65
CA GLU A 440 -21.10 16.80 22.09
C GLU A 440 -19.59 17.07 22.16
N PRO A 441 -18.97 17.58 21.07
CA PRO A 441 -17.58 17.97 21.11
C PRO A 441 -17.41 19.06 22.18
N ALA A 442 -16.58 18.81 23.18
CA ALA A 442 -16.13 19.88 24.07
C ALA A 442 -15.49 20.95 23.18
N GLY A 443 -16.07 22.17 23.18
CA GLY A 443 -15.68 23.23 22.25
C GLY A 443 -14.16 23.37 22.17
N GLU A 444 -13.63 23.39 20.95
CA GLU A 444 -12.20 23.55 20.68
C GLU A 444 -11.68 24.74 21.49
N ALA A 445 -10.79 24.46 22.44
CA ALA A 445 -9.89 25.48 22.96
C ALA A 445 -8.99 25.86 21.79
N ASP A 446 -9.16 27.10 21.37
CA ASP A 446 -8.44 27.78 20.31
C ASP A 446 -6.90 27.59 20.46
N ASP A 447 -6.33 26.63 19.75
CA ASP A 447 -4.87 26.41 19.64
C ASP A 447 -4.23 27.46 18.69
N SER A 448 -4.73 28.70 18.73
CA SER A 448 -4.15 29.86 18.06
C SER A 448 -3.37 30.75 19.03
N VAL A 449 -2.44 30.20 19.82
CA VAL A 449 -1.44 31.04 20.51
C VAL A 449 -0.07 30.37 20.55
N GLY A 450 0.84 30.83 19.69
CA GLY A 450 2.26 30.49 19.76
C GLY A 450 2.99 30.71 18.44
N SER A 451 3.10 31.97 18.04
CA SER A 451 3.78 32.51 16.85
C SER A 451 5.21 31.99 16.60
#